data_AF-A0A7X2G1D0-F1
#
_entry.id   AF-A0A7X2G1D0-F1
#
_cell.length_a   1.000
_cell.length_b   1.000
_cell.length_c   1.000
_cell.angle_alpha   90.00
_cell.angle_beta   90.00
_cell.angle_gamma   90.00
#
_symmetry.space_group_name_H-M   'P 1'
#
loop_
_entity.id
_entity.type
_entity.pdbx_description
1 polymer ?
#
loop_
_entity_poly.entity_id
_entity_poly.type
_entity_poly.pdbx_seq_one_letter_code
_entity_poly.pdbx_strand_id
1 'polypeptide(L)'
;MLDNLKVANEYLGSFTPEQLLKLTPAQFEYMIAGAQQRILNSQSYAFQLTKATVPAQLVDKNDNDEIIAGNLHKNQEAIANFNNKQYQKMQKQKAQREAQFRDMFGKYLNRKREKGG
;
A
#
# COMPACT_ATOMS: atom_id res chain seq x y z
N MET A 1 9.69 -30.60 7.71
CA MET A 1 10.84 -29.80 8.20
C MET A 1 11.67 -29.24 7.05
N LEU A 2 12.07 -30.08 6.07
CA LEU A 2 12.75 -29.62 4.85
C LEU A 2 11.91 -28.61 4.06
N ASP A 3 10.59 -28.82 3.98
CA ASP A 3 9.68 -27.91 3.28
C ASP A 3 9.57 -26.55 3.98
N ASN A 4 9.47 -26.53 5.31
CA ASN A 4 9.51 -25.31 6.10
C ASN A 4 10.85 -24.57 5.93
N LEU A 5 11.96 -25.31 5.76
CA LEU A 5 13.25 -24.71 5.49
C LEU A 5 13.32 -24.07 4.10
N LYS A 6 12.74 -24.72 3.08
CA LYS A 6 12.62 -24.16 1.72
C LYS A 6 11.79 -22.88 1.74
N VAL A 7 10.63 -22.90 2.40
CA VAL A 7 9.75 -21.73 2.55
C VAL A 7 10.45 -20.62 3.33
N ALA A 8 11.17 -20.94 4.41
CA ALA A 8 11.98 -19.96 5.13
C ALA A 8 13.03 -19.31 4.22
N ASN A 9 13.76 -20.11 3.45
CA ASN A 9 14.78 -19.63 2.54
C ASN A 9 14.22 -18.74 1.42
N GLU A 10 13.02 -19.04 0.94
CA GLU A 10 12.34 -18.29 -0.11
C GLU A 10 11.84 -16.91 0.37
N TYR A 11 11.22 -16.85 1.55
CA TYR A 11 10.57 -15.63 2.02
C TYR A 11 11.40 -14.81 3.02
N LEU A 12 12.22 -15.47 3.84
CA LEU A 12 13.01 -14.85 4.92
C LEU A 12 14.50 -14.71 4.56
N GLY A 13 14.96 -15.34 3.49
CA GLY A 13 16.38 -15.45 3.13
C GLY A 13 17.06 -16.62 3.85
N SER A 14 18.39 -16.71 3.75
CA SER A 14 19.16 -17.86 4.25
C SER A 14 18.84 -18.21 5.72
N PHE A 15 18.17 -19.35 5.90
CA PHE A 15 17.67 -19.86 7.15
C PHE A 15 18.24 -21.26 7.41
N THR A 16 18.88 -21.42 8.56
CA THR A 16 19.49 -22.71 8.94
C THR A 16 18.48 -23.63 9.65
N PRO A 17 18.67 -24.95 9.61
CA PRO A 17 17.79 -25.91 10.31
C PRO A 17 17.71 -25.66 11.82
N GLU A 18 18.81 -25.23 12.43
CA GLU A 18 18.90 -24.90 13.85
C GLU A 18 18.08 -23.66 14.21
N GLN A 19 18.03 -22.66 13.32
CA GLN A 19 17.18 -21.48 13.50
C GLN A 19 15.70 -21.84 13.37
N LEU A 20 15.37 -22.77 12.47
CA LEU A 20 13.99 -23.25 12.31
C LEU A 20 13.51 -24.04 13.53
N LEU A 21 14.38 -24.86 14.13
CA LEU A 21 14.06 -25.63 15.34
C LEU A 21 13.81 -24.76 16.58
N LYS A 22 14.39 -23.56 16.62
CA LYS A 22 14.20 -22.61 17.73
C LYS A 22 12.84 -21.90 17.66
N LEU A 23 12.13 -22.00 16.53
CA LEU A 23 10.83 -21.36 16.35
C LEU A 23 9.71 -22.31 16.68
N THR A 24 8.69 -21.80 17.37
CA THR A 24 7.40 -22.51 17.45
C THR A 24 6.68 -22.41 16.09
N PRO A 25 5.77 -23.34 15.78
CA PRO A 25 4.98 -23.29 14.55
C PRO A 25 4.29 -21.94 14.33
N ALA A 26 3.70 -21.37 15.40
CA ALA A 26 3.03 -20.07 15.33
C ALA A 26 3.99 -18.90 15.04
N GLN A 27 5.20 -18.92 15.61
CA GLN A 27 6.23 -17.91 15.32
C GLN A 27 6.70 -18.00 13.88
N PHE A 28 6.87 -19.23 13.37
CA PHE A 28 7.25 -19.46 11.98
C PHE A 28 6.20 -18.90 11.01
N GLU A 29 4.93 -19.22 11.20
CA GLU A 29 3.84 -18.71 10.35
C GLU A 29 3.74 -17.17 10.39
N TYR A 30 3.90 -16.57 11.57
CA TYR A 30 3.87 -15.12 11.71
C TYR A 30 5.02 -14.44 10.95
N MET A 31 6.21 -15.02 10.98
CA MET A 31 7.36 -14.53 10.22
C MET A 31 7.13 -14.62 8.72
N ILE A 32 6.59 -15.74 8.23
CA ILE A 32 6.26 -15.92 6.81
C ILE A 32 5.19 -14.93 6.35
N ALA A 33 4.11 -14.75 7.11
CA ALA A 33 3.06 -13.80 6.78
C ALA A 33 3.60 -12.35 6.70
N GLY A 34 4.47 -11.97 7.65
CA GLY A 34 5.13 -10.67 7.63
C GLY A 34 6.06 -10.47 6.43
N ALA A 35 6.77 -11.52 6.01
CA ALA A 35 7.63 -11.49 4.83
C ALA A 35 6.85 -11.38 3.52
N GLN A 36 5.77 -12.16 3.38
CA GLN A 36 4.85 -12.07 2.24
C GLN A 36 4.25 -10.67 2.11
N GLN A 37 3.78 -10.08 3.23
CA GLN A 37 3.26 -8.72 3.23
C GLN A 37 4.31 -7.69 2.82
N ARG A 38 5.58 -7.87 3.23
CA ARG A 38 6.69 -6.99 2.83
C ARG A 38 6.94 -7.06 1.33
N ILE A 39 6.93 -8.25 0.74
CA ILE A 39 7.10 -8.45 -0.70
C ILE A 39 5.94 -7.76 -1.44
N LEU A 40 4.69 -7.99 -1.04
CA LEU A 40 3.52 -7.35 -1.63
C LEU A 40 3.58 -5.82 -1.56
N ASN A 41 4.02 -5.26 -0.42
CA ASN A 41 4.20 -3.83 -0.25
C ASN A 41 5.31 -3.28 -1.18
N SER A 42 6.41 -4.02 -1.33
CA SER A 42 7.51 -3.62 -2.22
C SER A 42 7.10 -3.63 -3.70
N GLN A 43 6.33 -4.63 -4.13
CA GLN A 43 5.81 -4.72 -5.49
C GLN A 43 4.77 -3.63 -5.76
N SER A 44 3.89 -3.35 -4.78
CA SER A 44 2.92 -2.25 -4.87
C SER A 44 3.61 -0.90 -4.98
N TYR A 45 4.69 -0.68 -4.22
CA TYR A 45 5.50 0.54 -4.29
C TYR A 45 6.24 0.68 -5.63
N ALA A 46 6.86 -0.40 -6.12
CA ALA A 46 7.50 -0.42 -7.43
C ALA A 46 6.50 -0.11 -8.55
N PHE A 47 5.29 -0.67 -8.50
CA PHE A 47 4.22 -0.39 -9.46
C PHE A 47 3.73 1.07 -9.40
N GLN A 48 3.69 1.68 -8.22
CA GLN A 48 3.39 3.10 -8.09
C GLN A 48 4.51 3.98 -8.68
N LEU A 49 5.78 3.60 -8.48
CA LEU A 49 6.92 4.31 -9.06
C LEU A 49 6.96 4.18 -10.57
N THR A 50 6.74 3.00 -11.15
CA THR A 50 6.70 2.83 -12.60
C THR A 50 5.55 3.59 -13.25
N LYS A 51 4.42 3.76 -12.55
CA LYS A 51 3.34 4.67 -12.96
C LYS A 51 3.65 6.15 -12.73
N ALA A 52 4.53 6.48 -11.79
CA ALA A 52 4.94 7.86 -11.52
C ALA A 52 5.95 8.38 -12.56
N THR A 53 6.81 7.51 -13.10
CA THR A 53 7.70 7.86 -14.21
C THR A 53 7.03 7.66 -15.57
N VAL A 54 6.62 8.80 -16.14
CA VAL A 54 6.33 9.09 -17.55
C VAL A 54 4.89 8.83 -18.03
N PRO A 55 4.05 9.88 -18.06
CA PRO A 55 3.27 10.21 -19.23
C PRO A 55 4.05 11.24 -20.05
N ALA A 56 4.72 10.80 -21.12
CA ALA A 56 5.00 11.70 -22.23
C ALA A 56 3.62 12.14 -22.73
N GLN A 57 3.34 13.44 -22.63
CA GLN A 57 2.09 14.03 -23.09
C GLN A 57 1.85 13.69 -24.56
N LEU A 58 1.06 12.65 -24.82
CA LEU A 58 0.26 12.55 -26.03
C LEU A 58 -1.10 13.11 -25.62
N VAL A 59 -1.23 14.43 -25.81
CA VAL A 59 -2.42 15.19 -25.46
C VAL A 59 -3.52 14.83 -26.45
N ASP A 60 -4.41 13.94 -26.06
CA ASP A 60 -5.78 13.93 -26.57
C ASP A 60 -6.65 14.41 -25.42
N LYS A 61 -7.22 15.62 -25.55
CA LYS A 61 -7.93 16.31 -24.47
C LYS A 61 -9.16 15.50 -24.08
N ASN A 62 -9.10 14.83 -22.94
CA ASN A 62 -10.19 14.02 -22.42
C ASN A 62 -10.68 14.65 -21.10
N ASP A 63 -11.97 14.53 -20.79
CA ASP A 63 -12.61 15.19 -19.62
C ASP A 63 -11.99 14.81 -18.26
N ASN A 64 -11.11 13.82 -18.24
CA ASN A 64 -10.37 13.36 -17.06
C ASN A 64 -9.02 14.07 -16.85
N ASP A 65 -8.60 14.96 -17.74
CA ASP A 65 -7.27 15.61 -17.70
C ASP A 65 -7.05 16.40 -16.41
N GLU A 66 -8.07 17.08 -15.89
CA GLU A 66 -7.98 17.81 -14.62
C GLU A 66 -7.79 16.88 -13.42
N ILE A 67 -8.46 15.72 -13.44
CA ILE A 67 -8.34 14.70 -12.39
C ILE A 67 -6.96 14.07 -12.44
N ILE A 68 -6.47 13.76 -13.64
CA ILE A 68 -5.15 13.19 -13.89
C ILE A 68 -4.07 14.18 -13.45
N ALA A 69 -4.14 15.45 -13.87
CA ALA A 69 -3.22 16.51 -13.48
C ALA A 69 -3.22 16.73 -11.95
N GLY A 70 -4.40 16.75 -11.32
CA GLY A 70 -4.52 16.88 -9.87
C GLY A 70 -3.90 15.70 -9.11
N ASN A 71 -4.03 14.48 -9.62
CA ASN A 71 -3.41 13.29 -9.02
C ASN A 71 -1.89 13.27 -9.24
N LEU A 72 -1.42 13.70 -10.42
CA LEU A 72 0.00 13.89 -10.71
C LEU A 72 0.65 14.88 -9.75
N HIS A 73 0.00 16.03 -9.52
CA HIS A 73 0.50 17.04 -8.60
C HIS A 73 0.63 16.51 -7.16
N LYS A 74 -0.41 15.82 -6.66
CA LYS A 74 -0.38 15.18 -5.33
C LYS A 74 0.75 14.16 -5.20
N ASN A 75 0.99 13.37 -6.25
CA ASN A 75 2.05 12.37 -6.25
C ASN A 75 3.43 13.02 -6.25
N GLN A 76 3.61 14.10 -7.02
CA GLN A 76 4.86 14.88 -7.04
C GLN A 76 5.14 15.52 -5.67
N GLU A 77 4.14 16.11 -5.03
CA GLU A 77 4.29 16.68 -3.68
C GLU A 77 4.66 15.61 -2.64
N ALA A 78 4.06 14.42 -2.73
CA ALA A 78 4.37 13.30 -1.85
C ALA A 78 5.80 12.79 -2.03
N ILE A 79 6.30 12.74 -3.27
CA ILE A 79 7.69 12.38 -3.58
C ILE A 79 8.65 13.45 -3.06
N ALA A 80 8.37 14.73 -3.34
CA ALA A 80 9.19 15.85 -2.88
C ALA A 80 9.29 15.90 -1.34
N ASN A 81 8.26 15.45 -0.64
CA ASN A 81 8.21 15.44 0.83
C ASN A 81 8.37 14.04 1.44
N PHE A 82 8.93 13.07 0.70
CA PHE A 82 9.02 11.68 1.15
C PHE A 82 9.76 11.55 2.50
N ASN A 83 10.83 12.32 2.72
CA ASN A 83 11.59 12.32 3.98
C ASN A 83 11.12 13.37 5.01
N ASN A 84 10.08 14.14 4.70
CA ASN A 84 9.58 15.20 5.57
C ASN A 84 8.62 14.63 6.63
N LYS A 85 9.12 14.48 7.87
CA LYS A 85 8.35 13.93 9.00
C LYS A 85 7.07 14.72 9.32
N GLN A 86 7.06 16.04 9.13
CA GLN A 86 5.88 16.87 9.38
C GLN A 86 4.80 16.62 8.33
N TYR A 87 5.19 16.50 7.06
CA TYR A 87 4.29 16.17 5.97
C TYR A 87 3.62 14.80 6.17
N GLN A 88 4.41 13.78 6.55
CA GLN A 88 3.87 12.44 6.86
C GLN A 88 2.87 12.47 8.03
N LYS A 89 3.14 13.26 9.07
CA LYS A 89 2.24 13.41 10.22
C LYS A 89 0.91 14.04 9.81
N MET A 90 0.94 15.10 9.00
CA MET A 90 -0.27 15.73 8.47
C MET A 90 -1.10 14.76 7.61
N GLN A 91 -0.46 13.97 6.74
CA GLN A 91 -1.18 13.02 5.90
C GLN A 91 -1.84 11.91 6.72
N LYS A 92 -1.19 11.41 7.79
CA LYS A 92 -1.81 10.46 8.72
C LYS A 92 -3.03 11.06 9.44
N GLN A 93 -2.93 12.31 9.90
CA GLN A 93 -4.06 13.00 10.55
C GLN A 93 -5.21 13.27 9.58
N LYS A 94 -4.90 13.57 8.32
CA LYS A 94 -5.90 13.72 7.26
C LYS A 94 -6.63 12.40 7.00
N ALA A 95 -5.90 11.30 6.84
CA ALA A 95 -6.48 9.98 6.65
C ALA A 95 -7.35 9.54 7.83
N GLN A 96 -6.94 9.83 9.07
CA GLN A 96 -7.76 9.56 10.26
C GLN A 96 -9.07 10.34 10.27
N ARG A 97 -9.03 11.64 9.92
CA ARG A 97 -10.25 12.46 9.81
C ARG A 97 -11.18 11.97 8.71
N GLU A 98 -10.64 11.57 7.55
CA GLU A 98 -11.42 11.00 6.48
C GLU A 98 -12.08 9.67 6.88
N ALA A 99 -11.36 8.81 7.63
CA ALA A 99 -11.91 7.58 8.17
C ALA A 99 -13.06 7.84 9.16
N GLN A 100 -12.87 8.78 10.09
CA GLN A 100 -13.90 9.19 11.05
C GLN A 100 -15.13 9.79 10.35
N PHE A 101 -14.91 10.61 9.32
CA PHE A 101 -15.99 11.17 8.51
C PHE A 101 -16.77 10.07 7.76
N ARG A 102 -16.07 9.11 7.15
CA ARG A 102 -16.72 7.95 6.51
C ARG A 102 -17.48 7.09 7.49
N ASP A 103 -16.99 6.92 8.72
CA ASP A 103 -17.69 6.15 9.75
C ASP A 103 -18.97 6.85 10.21
N MET A 104 -18.91 8.17 10.46
CA MET A 104 -20.07 8.97 10.86
C MET A 104 -21.11 9.14 9.74
N PHE A 105 -20.67 9.42 8.51
CA PHE A 105 -21.56 9.81 7.41
C PHE A 105 -21.75 8.72 6.35
N GLY A 106 -21.00 7.61 6.40
CA GLY A 106 -21.09 6.52 5.42
C GLY A 106 -22.47 5.88 5.33
N LYS A 107 -23.18 5.81 6.46
CA LYS A 107 -24.58 5.34 6.51
C LYS A 107 -25.55 6.24 5.73
N TYR A 108 -25.24 7.53 5.60
CA TYR A 108 -26.06 8.50 4.86
C TYR A 108 -25.67 8.60 3.38
N LEU A 109 -24.39 8.33 3.05
CA LEU A 109 -23.90 8.31 1.67
C LEU A 109 -24.39 7.09 0.88
N ASN A 110 -24.51 5.92 1.52
CA ASN A 110 -25.00 4.70 0.86
C ASN A 110 -26.53 4.69 0.65
N ARG A 111 -27.28 5.54 1.35
CA ARG A 111 -28.75 5.55 1.28
C ARG A 111 -29.31 6.09 -0.06
N LYS A 112 -28.49 6.76 -0.88
CA LYS A 112 -28.88 7.22 -2.22
C LYS A 112 -28.78 6.16 -3.31
N ARG A 113 -28.18 4.99 -3.05
CA ARG A 113 -28.06 3.92 -4.05
C ARG A 113 -29.22 2.91 -4.06
N GLU A 114 -30.07 2.89 -3.03
CA GLU A 114 -31.19 1.92 -2.94
C GLU A 114 -32.56 2.47 -3.37
N LYS A 115 -32.65 3.72 -3.86
CA LYS A 115 -33.91 4.32 -4.37
C LYS A 115 -33.77 4.83 -5.81
N GLY A 116 -33.36 3.94 -6.70
CA GLY A 116 -33.28 4.19 -8.13
C GLY A 116 -33.19 2.88 -8.91
N GLY A 117 -34.21 2.04 -8.75
CA GLY A 117 -34.51 0.88 -9.60
C GLY A 117 -35.95 0.99 -10.04
#